data_AF-A0A9C8AC69-F1
#
_entry.id   AF-A0A9C8AC69-F1
#
_cell.length_a   1.000
_cell.length_b   1.000
_cell.length_c   1.000
_cell.angle_alpha   90.00
_cell.angle_beta   90.00
_cell.angle_gamma   90.00
#
_symmetry.space_group_name_H-M   'P 1'
#
loop_
_entity.id
_entity.type
_entity.pdbx_description
1 polymer ?
#
loop_
_entity_poly.entity_id
_entity_poly.type
_entity_poly.pdbx_seq_one_letter_code
_entity_poly.pdbx_strand_id
1 'polypeptide(L)'
;MDEVPKMASVNHSYVQTRIVLSLASHKKFTPFVELSLDASQIDLSQFGLKAKDELVPDVCLYEGIHKFNPFGDTSKRSDMPVLAIEVLSPSQGTDDILAKFKAYFALDIKSCLITRCQVFL
;
A
#
# COMPACT_ATOMS: atom_id res chain seq x y z
N MET A 1 -15.88 -0.99 -18.31
CA MET A 1 -14.85 0.02 -18.59
C MET A 1 -13.74 -0.28 -17.61
N ASP A 2 -12.69 -0.92 -18.11
CA ASP A 2 -11.59 -1.43 -17.30
C ASP A 2 -10.90 -0.28 -16.56
N GLU A 3 -10.51 -0.49 -15.31
CA GLU A 3 -9.75 0.51 -14.56
C GLU A 3 -8.49 0.88 -15.34
N VAL A 4 -8.33 2.18 -15.62
CA VAL A 4 -7.09 2.69 -16.20
C VAL A 4 -5.97 2.36 -15.22
N PRO A 5 -4.94 1.59 -15.61
CA PRO A 5 -3.85 1.25 -14.72
C PRO A 5 -3.26 2.54 -14.14
N LYS A 6 -3.07 2.60 -12.81
CA LYS A 6 -2.33 3.68 -12.15
C LYS A 6 -0.93 3.71 -12.75
N MET A 7 -0.71 4.52 -13.79
CA MET A 7 0.62 4.70 -14.36
C MET A 7 1.46 5.45 -13.32
N ALA A 8 2.39 4.73 -12.69
CA ALA A 8 3.36 5.33 -11.78
C ALA A 8 4.19 6.36 -12.56
N SER A 9 4.09 7.64 -12.15
CA SER A 9 4.91 8.70 -12.71
C SER A 9 6.35 8.60 -12.21
N VAL A 10 7.30 9.26 -12.89
CA VAL A 10 8.71 9.31 -12.46
C VAL A 10 8.81 9.79 -11.00
N ASN A 11 8.04 10.81 -10.62
CA ASN A 11 8.04 11.33 -9.25
C ASN A 11 7.42 10.35 -8.25
N HIS A 12 6.35 9.63 -8.63
CA HIS A 12 5.74 8.60 -7.79
C HIS A 12 6.76 7.50 -7.47
N SER A 13 7.42 6.96 -8.50
CA SER A 13 8.45 5.93 -8.36
C SER A 13 9.66 6.42 -7.56
N TYR A 14 10.11 7.65 -7.79
CA TYR A 14 11.21 8.25 -7.03
C TYR A 14 10.87 8.35 -5.54
N VAL A 15 9.70 8.90 -5.20
CA VAL A 15 9.24 9.07 -3.81
C VAL A 15 9.07 7.71 -3.12
N GLN A 16 8.40 6.75 -3.77
CA GLN A 16 8.25 5.38 -3.27
C GLN A 16 9.62 4.76 -2.96
N THR A 17 10.57 4.85 -3.89
CA THR A 17 11.94 4.33 -3.72
C THR A 17 12.64 4.97 -2.52
N ARG A 18 12.55 6.30 -2.36
CA ARG A 18 13.17 7.01 -1.24
C ARG A 18 12.56 6.63 0.11
N ILE A 19 11.25 6.42 0.16
CA ILE A 19 10.56 5.92 1.35
C ILE A 19 11.09 4.52 1.72
N VAL A 20 11.11 3.59 0.76
CA VAL A 20 11.57 2.21 0.99
C VAL A 20 13.01 2.19 1.49
N LEU A 21 13.92 2.93 0.85
CA LEU A 21 15.32 3.01 1.28
C LEU A 21 15.46 3.58 2.70
N SER A 22 14.66 4.60 3.05
CA SER A 22 14.66 5.16 4.40
C SER A 22 14.15 4.16 5.43
N LEU A 23 13.04 3.48 5.15
CA LEU A 23 12.43 2.50 6.06
C LEU A 23 13.33 1.27 6.23
N ALA A 24 13.92 0.76 5.15
CA ALA A 24 14.82 -0.39 5.17
C ALA A 24 16.11 -0.13 5.98
N SER A 25 16.50 1.14 6.17
CA SER A 25 17.64 1.47 7.05
C SER A 25 17.38 1.10 8.52
N HIS A 26 16.11 0.97 8.92
CA HIS A 26 15.71 0.53 10.25
C HIS A 26 15.58 -0.99 10.29
N LYS A 27 16.62 -1.68 10.78
CA LYS A 27 16.71 -3.16 10.88
C LYS A 27 15.61 -3.88 11.67
N LYS A 28 14.66 -3.15 12.26
CA LYS A 28 13.49 -3.70 12.96
C LYS A 28 12.29 -3.94 12.03
N PHE A 29 12.34 -3.43 10.81
CA PHE A 29 11.23 -3.49 9.88
C PHE A 29 11.66 -4.01 8.52
N THR A 30 10.70 -4.55 7.77
CA THR A 30 10.87 -4.94 6.37
C THR A 30 9.81 -4.23 5.52
N PRO A 31 10.20 -3.31 4.62
CA PRO A 31 9.28 -2.72 3.67
C PRO A 31 9.03 -3.65 2.48
N PHE A 32 7.80 -3.66 1.98
CA PHE A 32 7.40 -4.30 0.71
C PHE A 32 6.73 -3.25 -0.18
N VAL A 33 6.93 -3.34 -1.49
CA VAL A 33 6.28 -2.48 -2.49
C VAL A 33 5.20 -3.26 -3.23
N GLU A 34 4.09 -2.60 -3.56
CA GLU A 34 3.01 -3.16 -4.39
C GLU A 34 2.57 -4.57 -3.95
N LEU A 35 2.53 -4.81 -2.63
CA LEU A 35 2.22 -6.11 -2.06
C LEU A 35 0.71 -6.26 -1.89
N SER A 36 0.17 -7.34 -2.44
CA SER A 36 -1.23 -7.72 -2.29
C SER A 36 -1.57 -8.16 -0.87
N LEU A 37 -2.48 -7.43 -0.23
CA LEU A 37 -3.07 -7.78 1.06
C LEU A 37 -4.41 -8.48 0.85
N ASP A 38 -4.62 -9.61 1.53
CA ASP A 38 -5.88 -10.34 1.51
C ASP A 38 -6.95 -9.59 2.29
N ALA A 39 -7.95 -9.06 1.58
CA ALA A 39 -9.05 -8.31 2.17
C ALA A 39 -10.36 -9.11 2.22
N SER A 40 -10.33 -10.43 1.96
CA SER A 40 -11.52 -11.30 1.92
C SER A 40 -12.33 -11.33 3.22
N GLN A 41 -11.72 -10.92 4.34
CA GLN A 41 -12.36 -10.84 5.66
C GLN A 41 -13.26 -9.61 5.86
N ILE A 42 -13.27 -8.65 4.93
CA ILE A 42 -14.13 -7.46 4.98
C ILE A 42 -14.83 -7.23 3.64
N ASP A 43 -16.02 -6.62 3.67
CA ASP A 43 -16.68 -6.16 2.45
C ASP A 43 -16.08 -4.81 2.01
N LEU A 44 -15.27 -4.78 0.96
CA LEU A 44 -14.65 -3.55 0.46
C LEU A 44 -15.66 -2.56 -0.17
N SER A 45 -16.82 -3.06 -0.63
CA SER A 45 -17.83 -2.22 -1.28
C SER A 45 -18.46 -1.20 -0.32
N GLN A 46 -18.47 -1.51 0.98
CA GLN A 46 -18.95 -0.59 2.03
C GLN A 46 -18.11 0.70 2.12
N PHE A 47 -16.87 0.67 1.63
CA PHE A 47 -15.96 1.81 1.58
C PHE A 47 -15.99 2.53 0.21
N GLY A 48 -16.79 2.05 -0.75
CA GLY A 48 -16.82 2.57 -2.11
C GLY A 48 -15.65 2.07 -2.98
N LEU A 49 -14.93 1.03 -2.53
CA LEU A 49 -13.83 0.43 -3.30
C LEU A 49 -14.38 -0.63 -4.25
N LYS A 50 -13.87 -0.64 -5.48
CA LYS A 50 -14.25 -1.62 -6.52
C LYS A 50 -13.51 -2.94 -6.38
N ALA A 51 -12.34 -2.94 -5.75
CA ALA A 51 -11.58 -4.14 -5.46
C ALA A 51 -12.43 -5.08 -4.59
N LYS A 52 -12.36 -6.38 -4.86
CA LYS A 52 -13.22 -7.36 -4.20
C LYS A 52 -12.61 -7.87 -2.89
N ASP A 53 -11.47 -8.58 -3.01
CA ASP A 53 -10.86 -9.33 -1.92
C ASP A 53 -9.37 -8.98 -1.78
N GLU A 54 -8.97 -7.77 -2.18
CA GLU A 54 -7.57 -7.37 -2.27
C GLU A 54 -7.38 -5.87 -2.12
N LEU A 55 -6.31 -5.49 -1.40
CA LEU A 55 -5.80 -4.13 -1.42
C LEU A 55 -4.30 -4.16 -1.71
N VAL A 56 -3.84 -3.25 -2.56
CA VAL A 56 -2.43 -3.09 -2.92
C VAL A 56 -2.01 -1.66 -2.53
N PRO A 57 -1.35 -1.47 -1.38
CA PRO A 57 -0.70 -0.22 -1.02
C PRO A 57 0.60 -0.04 -1.82
N ASP A 58 1.00 1.21 -2.08
CA ASP A 58 2.28 1.49 -2.74
C ASP A 58 3.47 0.96 -1.90
N VAL A 59 3.42 1.12 -0.57
CA VAL A 59 4.40 0.52 0.35
C VAL A 59 3.70 -0.03 1.60
N CYS A 60 4.07 -1.23 2.02
CA CYS A 60 3.74 -1.82 3.31
C CYS A 60 4.97 -1.91 4.20
N LEU A 61 4.82 -1.74 5.51
CA LEU A 61 5.88 -1.97 6.48
C LEU A 61 5.46 -3.07 7.46
N TYR A 62 6.27 -4.11 7.56
CA TYR A 62 6.10 -5.16 8.56
C TYR A 62 7.17 -5.06 9.63
N GLU A 63 6.81 -5.38 10.87
CA GLU A 63 7.78 -5.60 11.93
C GLU A 63 8.55 -6.91 11.71
N GLY A 64 9.81 -6.90 12.15
CA GLY A 64 10.73 -8.02 12.01
C GLY A 64 11.46 -8.06 10.66
N ILE A 65 12.31 -9.08 10.52
CA ILE A 65 13.10 -9.34 9.32
C ILE A 65 12.40 -10.43 8.52
N HIS A 66 11.78 -10.06 7.41
CA HIS A 66 11.17 -10.99 6.47
C HIS A 66 12.20 -11.33 5.39
N LYS A 67 12.38 -12.61 5.10
CA LYS A 67 13.41 -13.10 4.18
C LYS A 67 12.79 -13.59 2.88
N PHE A 68 13.56 -13.46 1.80
CA PHE A 68 13.23 -14.07 0.52
C PHE A 68 13.04 -15.58 0.68
N ASN A 69 11.93 -16.11 0.18
CA ASN A 69 11.62 -17.53 0.16
C ASN A 69 11.71 -18.08 -1.28
N PRO A 70 12.80 -18.77 -1.66
CA PRO A 70 12.95 -19.27 -3.01
C PRO A 70 12.02 -20.44 -3.37
N PHE A 71 11.38 -21.08 -2.37
CA PHE A 71 10.59 -22.30 -2.57
C PHE A 71 9.09 -22.10 -2.40
N GLY A 72 8.65 -20.89 -2.07
CA GLY A 72 7.25 -20.58 -1.89
C GLY A 72 7.00 -19.09 -2.04
N ASP A 73 6.09 -18.75 -2.94
CA ASP A 73 5.58 -17.41 -3.13
C ASP A 73 4.09 -17.41 -2.84
N THR A 74 3.61 -16.40 -2.13
CA THR A 74 2.19 -16.27 -1.77
C THR A 74 1.62 -15.06 -2.48
N SER A 75 0.59 -15.27 -3.30
CA SER A 75 0.01 -14.20 -4.12
C SER A 75 -0.67 -13.09 -3.31
N LYS A 76 -1.09 -13.36 -2.05
CA LYS A 76 -1.66 -12.38 -1.12
C LYS A 76 -1.23 -12.68 0.31
N ARG A 77 -0.90 -11.65 1.10
CA ARG A 77 -0.62 -11.81 2.54
C ARG A 77 -1.87 -11.59 3.37
N SER A 78 -2.15 -12.53 4.26
CA SER A 78 -3.24 -12.43 5.25
C SER A 78 -2.78 -11.83 6.58
N ASP A 79 -1.48 -11.84 6.86
CA ASP A 79 -0.94 -11.07 7.98
C ASP A 79 -0.80 -9.60 7.59
N MET A 80 -1.29 -8.69 8.43
CA MET A 80 -1.42 -7.27 8.07
C MET A 80 -0.20 -6.46 8.48
N PRO A 81 0.23 -5.49 7.67
CA PRO A 81 1.37 -4.63 8.00
C PRO A 81 1.04 -3.71 9.18
N VAL A 82 2.08 -3.22 9.86
CA VAL A 82 1.91 -2.17 10.89
C VAL A 82 1.67 -0.79 10.29
N LEU A 83 2.07 -0.60 9.03
CA LEU A 83 1.89 0.65 8.29
C LEU A 83 1.64 0.36 6.80
N ALA A 84 0.62 1.01 6.23
CA ALA A 84 0.38 1.13 4.80
C ALA A 84 0.65 2.57 4.34
N ILE A 85 1.32 2.74 3.20
CA ILE A 85 1.69 4.04 2.64
C ILE A 85 1.14 4.16 1.23
N GLU A 86 0.51 5.29 0.95
CA GLU A 86 0.03 5.67 -0.38
C GLU A 86 0.79 6.93 -0.85
N VAL A 87 1.38 6.82 -2.04
CA VAL A 87 2.00 7.94 -2.75
C VAL A 87 0.96 8.45 -3.74
N LEU A 88 0.39 9.62 -3.44
CA LEU A 88 -0.57 10.28 -4.31
C LEU A 88 0.11 10.74 -5.59
N SER A 89 -0.41 10.24 -6.72
CA SER A 89 -0.17 10.85 -8.02
C SER A 89 -1.12 12.04 -8.25
N PRO A 90 -0.85 12.89 -9.25
CA PRO A 90 -1.67 14.09 -9.52
C PRO A 90 -3.09 13.75 -9.97
N SER A 91 -3.29 12.56 -10.54
CA SER A 91 -4.56 12.10 -11.07
C SER A 91 -5.44 11.40 -10.04
N GLN A 92 -4.93 11.11 -8.84
CA GLN A 92 -5.69 10.41 -7.80
C GLN A 92 -6.49 11.38 -6.92
N GLY A 93 -7.76 11.07 -6.71
CA GLY A 93 -8.63 11.79 -5.79
C GLY A 93 -8.26 11.51 -4.33
N THR A 94 -8.45 12.51 -3.46
CA THR A 94 -8.31 12.33 -2.01
C THR A 94 -9.33 11.35 -1.44
N ASP A 95 -10.50 11.24 -2.07
CA ASP A 95 -11.59 10.37 -1.63
C ASP A 95 -11.24 8.89 -1.81
N ASP A 96 -10.55 8.53 -2.90
CA ASP A 96 -10.10 7.16 -3.16
C ASP A 96 -9.12 6.68 -2.07
N ILE A 97 -8.19 7.55 -1.66
CA ILE A 97 -7.24 7.22 -0.59
C ILE A 97 -7.95 7.15 0.77
N LEU A 98 -8.91 8.04 1.03
CA LEU A 98 -9.67 7.97 2.27
C LEU A 98 -10.48 6.67 2.36
N ALA A 99 -11.06 6.22 1.25
CA ALA A 99 -11.73 4.91 1.16
C ALA A 99 -10.77 3.76 1.47
N LYS A 100 -9.58 3.75 0.88
CA LYS A 100 -8.53 2.76 1.19
C LYS A 100 -8.15 2.78 2.67
N PHE A 101 -7.98 3.96 3.27
CA PHE A 101 -7.60 4.06 4.69
C PHE A 101 -8.66 3.48 5.61
N LYS A 102 -9.94 3.72 5.34
CA LYS A 102 -11.03 3.07 6.10
C LYS A 102 -10.95 1.55 6.01
N ALA A 103 -10.69 1.02 4.81
CA ALA A 103 -10.52 -0.43 4.62
C ALA A 103 -9.26 -0.97 5.33
N TYR A 104 -8.14 -0.26 5.29
CA TYR A 104 -6.92 -0.62 6.03
C TYR A 104 -7.16 -0.72 7.53
N PHE A 105 -7.85 0.25 8.12
CA PHE A 105 -8.19 0.18 9.55
C PHE A 105 -9.19 -0.94 9.86
N ALA A 106 -10.11 -1.25 8.95
CA ALA A 106 -11.00 -2.41 9.10
C ALA A 106 -10.24 -3.75 9.02
N LEU A 107 -9.06 -3.78 8.40
CA LEU A 107 -8.11 -4.91 8.40
C LEU A 107 -7.14 -4.89 9.59
N ASP A 108 -7.33 -4.01 10.58
CA ASP A 108 -6.45 -3.88 11.75
C ASP A 108 -5.00 -3.41 11.45
N ILE A 109 -4.80 -2.75 10.29
CA ILE A 109 -3.55 -2.04 10.01
C ILE A 109 -3.43 -0.86 10.98
N LYS A 110 -2.30 -0.78 11.70
CA LYS A 110 -2.16 0.13 12.86
C LYS A 110 -1.98 1.60 12.48
N SER A 111 -1.46 1.88 11.29
CA SER A 111 -1.22 3.23 10.82
C SER A 111 -1.25 3.34 9.30
N CYS A 112 -1.61 4.52 8.80
CA CYS A 112 -1.59 4.84 7.38
C CYS A 112 -0.84 6.16 7.17
N LEU A 113 -0.05 6.26 6.10
CA LEU A 113 0.62 7.49 5.70
C LEU A 113 0.28 7.84 4.25
N ILE A 114 0.07 9.12 4.00
CA ILE A 114 -0.10 9.66 2.65
C ILE A 114 1.00 10.67 2.37
N THR A 115 1.58 10.59 1.17
CA THR A 115 2.55 11.59 0.69
C THR A 115 2.22 12.00 -0.74
N ARG A 116 2.58 13.23 -1.13
CA ARG A 116 2.39 13.72 -2.51
C ARG A 116 3.72 13.72 -3.24
N CYS A 117 3.70 13.31 -4.51
CA CYS A 117 4.87 13.37 -5.39
C CYS A 117 4.98 14.69 -6.19
N GLN A 118 4.16 15.69 -5.86
CA GLN A 118 4.19 17.03 -6.44
C GLN A 118 4.09 18.11 -5.36
N VAL A 119 4.80 19.21 -5.59
CA VAL A 119 4.66 20.46 -4.85
C VAL A 119 3.64 21.31 -5.59
N PHE A 120 2.59 21.77 -4.91
CA PHE A 120 1.73 22.83 -5.44
C PHE A 120 2.54 24.13 -5.35
N LEU A 121 2.95 24.67 -6.50
CA LEU A 121 3.49 26.02 -6.61
C LEU A 121 2.34 27.03 -6.66
#